data_AF-A0A7V5N3N4-F1
#
_entry.id   AF-A0A7V5N3N4-F1
#
_cell.length_a   1.000
_cell.length_b   1.000
_cell.length_c   1.000
_cell.angle_alpha   90.00
_cell.angle_beta   90.00
_cell.angle_gamma   90.00
#
_symmetry.space_group_name_H-M   'P 1'
#
loop_
_entity.id
_entity.type
_entity.pdbx_description
1 polymer ?
#
loop_
_entity_poly.entity_id
_entity_poly.type
_entity_poly.pdbx_seq_one_letter_code
_entity_poly.pdbx_strand_id
1 'polypeptide(L)'
;MRRILAVLAFWIMAGGQSWPEDFLGAPLPPGGKVLSRTESRLELQYPMSHDQILGFYRQHFKENRDIRYRDWKAETYIEDDGALPWHSIRISKGEAETRVTVTRDSWTW
;
A
#
# COMPACT_ATOMS: atom_id res chain seq x y z
N MET A 1 15.51 -16.24 52.52
CA MET A 1 14.42 -16.95 51.80
C MET A 1 13.56 -15.87 51.15
N ARG A 2 13.90 -15.41 49.94
CA ARG A 2 13.40 -15.85 48.62
C ARG A 2 11.87 -15.72 48.52
N ARG A 3 11.39 -14.92 47.54
CA ARG A 3 10.00 -14.64 47.06
C ARG A 3 9.61 -13.17 47.34
N ILE A 4 9.27 -12.27 46.40
CA ILE A 4 8.81 -12.26 45.00
C ILE A 4 9.12 -10.83 44.48
N LEU A 5 10.05 -10.58 43.55
CA LEU A 5 9.89 -10.53 42.09
C LEU A 5 8.62 -9.81 41.57
N ALA A 6 8.83 -8.56 41.13
CA ALA A 6 8.26 -7.94 39.93
C ALA A 6 6.74 -8.04 39.69
N VAL A 7 6.03 -6.92 39.83
CA VAL A 7 4.84 -6.65 39.00
C VAL A 7 5.26 -5.67 37.91
N LEU A 8 5.85 -6.26 36.86
CA LEU A 8 6.12 -5.63 35.58
C LEU A 8 4.79 -5.30 34.89
N ALA A 9 4.71 -4.06 34.38
CA ALA A 9 4.16 -3.72 33.07
C ALA A 9 2.89 -4.48 32.64
N PHE A 10 1.73 -4.04 33.13
CA PHE A 10 0.45 -4.41 32.56
C PHE A 10 0.02 -3.27 31.60
N TRP A 11 -0.05 -3.60 30.31
CA TRP A 11 -0.84 -2.94 29.27
C TRP A 11 -0.24 -1.74 28.53
N ILE A 12 0.78 -2.03 27.73
CA ILE A 12 0.86 -1.43 26.38
C ILE A 12 0.37 -2.49 25.39
N MET A 13 -0.92 -2.85 25.47
CA MET A 13 -1.65 -3.46 24.35
C MET A 13 -2.49 -2.37 23.70
N ALA A 14 -1.84 -1.27 23.29
CA ALA A 14 -2.40 -0.46 22.21
C ALA A 14 -2.20 -1.30 20.95
N GLY A 15 -3.23 -2.07 20.60
CA GLY A 15 -3.25 -2.88 19.39
C GLY A 15 -2.86 -2.02 18.20
N GLY A 16 -1.65 -2.25 17.67
CA GLY A 16 -1.40 -1.95 16.29
C GLY A 16 -2.39 -2.80 15.51
N GLN A 17 -3.43 -2.18 14.98
CA GLN A 17 -4.23 -2.83 13.95
C GLN A 17 -3.23 -3.23 12.86
N SER A 18 -2.93 -4.52 12.77
CA SER A 18 -2.19 -5.10 11.66
C SER A 18 -3.12 -5.01 10.46
N TRP A 19 -3.13 -3.85 9.81
CA TRP A 19 -3.81 -3.67 8.55
C TRP A 19 -3.12 -4.59 7.53
N PRO A 20 -3.89 -5.20 6.60
CA PRO A 20 -3.30 -5.98 5.53
C PRO A 20 -2.16 -5.17 4.88
N GLU A 21 -0.98 -5.77 4.81
CA GLU A 21 0.18 -5.18 4.13
C GLU A 21 -0.02 -5.12 2.60
N ASP A 22 -1.13 -5.70 2.12
CA ASP A 22 -1.55 -5.73 0.73
C ASP A 22 -3.05 -5.43 0.52
N PHE A 23 -3.42 -5.13 -0.72
CA PHE A 23 -4.79 -5.17 -1.20
C PHE A 23 -4.86 -5.99 -2.48
N LEU A 24 -5.57 -7.12 -2.43
CA LEU A 24 -5.66 -8.06 -3.56
C LEU A 24 -4.27 -8.57 -3.99
N GLY A 25 -3.31 -8.65 -3.06
CA GLY A 25 -1.92 -8.99 -3.35
C GLY A 25 -1.08 -7.81 -3.88
N ALA A 26 -1.65 -6.62 -4.06
CA ALA A 26 -0.87 -5.42 -4.35
C ALA A 26 -0.16 -4.96 -3.07
N PRO A 27 1.18 -4.81 -3.06
CA PRO A 27 1.90 -4.33 -1.90
C PRO A 27 1.50 -2.90 -1.55
N LEU A 28 1.38 -2.60 -0.26
CA LEU A 28 1.08 -1.25 0.22
C LEU A 28 2.27 -0.70 1.01
N PRO A 29 2.71 0.54 0.74
CA PRO A 29 3.67 1.20 1.61
C PRO A 29 3.16 1.28 3.06
N PRO A 30 4.03 1.26 4.08
CA PRO A 30 3.59 1.42 5.46
C PRO A 30 3.10 2.84 5.74
N GLY A 31 2.20 2.98 6.73
CA GLY A 31 1.77 4.29 7.25
C GLY A 31 0.70 5.01 6.43
N GLY A 32 0.02 4.31 5.53
CA GLY A 32 -1.09 4.86 4.76
C GLY A 32 -2.37 4.99 5.57
N LYS A 33 -3.03 6.14 5.48
CA LYS A 33 -4.39 6.35 6.00
C LYS A 33 -5.40 5.94 4.95
N VAL A 34 -6.27 4.98 5.27
CA VAL A 34 -7.37 4.57 4.37
C VAL A 34 -8.38 5.71 4.25
N LEU A 35 -8.62 6.19 3.03
CA LEU A 35 -9.68 7.15 2.72
C LEU A 35 -10.99 6.45 2.38
N SER A 36 -10.90 5.37 1.59
CA SER A 36 -12.05 4.56 1.17
C SER A 36 -11.59 3.14 0.85
N ARG A 37 -12.43 2.15 1.15
CA ARG A 37 -12.17 0.75 0.83
C ARG A 37 -13.46 0.07 0.39
N THR A 38 -13.44 -0.54 -0.78
CA THR A 38 -14.47 -1.44 -1.28
C THR A 38 -13.83 -2.78 -1.62
N GLU A 39 -14.63 -3.73 -2.09
CA GLU A 39 -14.11 -5.00 -2.58
C GLU A 39 -13.23 -4.83 -3.84
N SER A 40 -13.51 -3.81 -4.66
CA SER A 40 -12.87 -3.58 -5.96
C SER A 40 -11.86 -2.43 -5.98
N ARG A 41 -11.77 -1.64 -4.92
CA ARG A 41 -10.93 -0.43 -4.89
C ARG A 41 -10.47 -0.09 -3.48
N LEU A 42 -9.21 0.31 -3.36
CA LEU A 42 -8.65 0.87 -2.14
C LEU A 42 -8.04 2.24 -2.43
N GLU A 43 -8.41 3.23 -1.64
CA GLU A 43 -7.82 4.57 -1.67
C GLU A 43 -7.12 4.87 -0.36
N LEU A 44 -5.85 5.27 -0.46
CA LEU A 44 -4.96 5.54 0.64
C LEU A 44 -4.36 6.93 0.49
N GLN A 45 -4.07 7.55 1.61
CA GLN A 45 -3.35 8.80 1.70
C GLN A 45 -2.07 8.60 2.50
N TYR A 46 -0.96 9.08 1.96
CA TYR A 46 0.35 8.97 2.57
C TYR A 46 0.98 10.35 2.80
N PRO A 47 1.73 10.52 3.91
CA PRO A 47 2.57 11.70 4.12
C PRO A 47 3.87 11.64 3.29
N MET A 48 4.12 10.54 2.58
CA MET A 48 5.30 10.35 1.71
C MET A 48 5.14 11.08 0.38
N SER A 49 6.26 11.44 -0.23
CA SER A 49 6.27 12.00 -1.58
C SER A 49 5.95 10.94 -2.64
N HIS A 50 5.50 11.42 -3.80
CA HIS A 50 5.33 10.62 -5.01
C HIS A 50 6.55 9.71 -5.28
N ASP A 51 7.76 10.26 -5.24
CA ASP A 51 8.98 9.52 -5.60
C ASP A 51 9.35 8.45 -4.58
N GLN A 52 9.06 8.68 -3.29
CA GLN A 52 9.25 7.65 -2.25
C GLN A 52 8.32 6.46 -2.48
N ILE A 53 7.05 6.72 -2.78
CA ILE A 53 6.05 5.68 -3.05
C ILE A 53 6.37 4.96 -4.37
N LEU A 54 6.74 5.70 -5.41
CA LEU A 54 7.16 5.10 -6.67
C LEU A 54 8.41 4.23 -6.50
N GLY A 55 9.38 4.68 -5.68
CA GLY A 55 10.57 3.91 -5.33
C GLY A 55 10.23 2.59 -4.64
N PHE A 56 9.27 2.60 -3.70
CA PHE A 56 8.76 1.38 -3.07
C PHE A 56 8.22 0.39 -4.12
N TYR A 57 7.35 0.84 -5.03
CA TYR A 57 6.78 -0.04 -6.04
C TYR A 57 7.82 -0.55 -7.04
N ARG A 58 8.78 0.27 -7.45
CA ARG A 58 9.88 -0.17 -8.33
C ARG A 58 10.73 -1.25 -7.69
N GLN A 59 11.00 -1.13 -6.39
CA GLN A 59 11.75 -2.17 -5.67
C GLN A 59 10.96 -3.47 -5.57
N HIS A 60 9.64 -3.39 -5.35
CA HIS A 60 8.80 -4.57 -5.19
C HIS A 60 8.58 -5.33 -6.51
N PHE A 61 8.42 -4.61 -7.63
CA PHE A 61 8.13 -5.20 -8.94
C PHE A 61 9.33 -5.31 -9.88
N LYS A 62 10.56 -5.13 -9.39
CA LYS A 62 11.80 -5.09 -10.22
C LYS A 62 11.98 -6.27 -11.19
N GLU A 63 11.45 -7.44 -10.84
CA GLU A 63 11.60 -8.69 -11.60
C GLU A 63 10.31 -9.09 -12.31
N ASN A 64 9.21 -8.35 -12.12
CA ASN A 64 7.94 -8.64 -12.77
C ASN A 64 7.88 -7.95 -14.14
N ARG A 65 7.81 -8.75 -15.21
CA ARG A 65 7.83 -8.29 -16.61
C ARG A 65 6.48 -7.79 -17.11
N ASP A 66 5.41 -8.18 -16.43
CA ASP A 66 4.03 -7.85 -16.78
C ASP A 66 3.61 -6.51 -16.15
N ILE A 67 4.44 -5.94 -15.27
CA ILE A 67 4.20 -4.60 -14.71
C ILE A 67 4.68 -3.50 -15.66
N ARG A 68 3.78 -2.57 -15.99
CA ARG A 68 4.08 -1.36 -16.76
C ARG A 68 4.00 -0.12 -15.89
N TYR A 69 4.89 0.82 -16.14
CA TYR A 69 4.89 2.14 -15.52
C TYR A 69 4.63 3.19 -16.59
N ARG A 70 3.58 3.98 -16.43
CA ARG A 70 3.23 5.09 -17.32
C ARG A 70 3.28 6.38 -16.53
N ASP A 71 4.09 7.32 -16.99
CA ASP A 71 4.28 8.60 -16.32
C ASP A 71 3.37 9.67 -16.93
N TRP A 72 2.39 10.14 -16.16
CA TRP A 72 1.45 11.17 -16.60
C TRP A 72 1.65 12.47 -15.82
N LYS A 73 1.01 13.55 -16.28
CA LYS A 73 1.16 14.88 -15.67
C LYS A 73 0.70 14.92 -14.21
N ALA A 74 -0.41 14.24 -13.89
CA ALA A 74 -1.03 14.29 -12.56
C ALA A 74 -0.75 13.07 -11.69
N GLU A 75 -0.16 12.01 -12.26
CA GLU A 75 0.07 10.75 -11.54
C GLU A 75 1.10 9.88 -12.26
N THR A 76 1.63 8.88 -11.55
CA THR A 76 2.20 7.69 -12.18
C THR A 76 1.17 6.55 -12.11
N TYR A 77 0.94 5.90 -13.24
CA TYR A 77 0.05 4.75 -13.40
C TYR A 77 0.89 3.48 -13.52
N ILE A 78 0.69 2.55 -12.60
CA ILE A 78 1.30 1.23 -12.60
C ILE A 78 0.22 0.23 -12.98
N GLU A 79 0.48 -0.57 -14.00
CA GLU A 79 -0.48 -1.48 -14.62
C GLU A 79 0.08 -2.91 -14.56
N ASP A 80 -0.77 -3.88 -14.25
CA ASP A 80 -0.50 -5.29 -14.50
C ASP A 80 -1.11 -5.69 -15.85
N ASP A 81 -0.26 -6.10 -16.80
CA ASP A 81 -0.65 -6.74 -18.07
C ASP A 81 -0.81 -8.27 -17.91
N GLY A 82 -0.71 -8.79 -16.67
CA GLY A 82 -0.72 -10.20 -16.32
C GLY A 82 -2.08 -10.69 -15.83
N ALA A 83 -2.05 -11.45 -14.73
CA ALA A 83 -3.23 -12.07 -14.12
C ALA A 83 -3.28 -11.82 -12.60
N LEU A 84 -2.71 -10.70 -12.14
CA LEU A 84 -2.81 -10.33 -10.73
C LEU A 84 -4.26 -9.95 -10.39
N PRO A 85 -4.73 -10.21 -9.15
CA PRO A 85 -6.10 -9.84 -8.75
C PRO A 85 -6.36 -8.32 -8.72
N TRP A 86 -5.31 -7.51 -8.77
CA TRP A 86 -5.37 -6.07 -8.99
C TRP A 86 -4.87 -5.74 -10.40
N HIS A 87 -5.44 -4.71 -11.01
CA HIS A 87 -5.06 -4.27 -12.36
C HIS A 87 -4.20 -3.01 -12.36
N SER A 88 -4.49 -2.06 -11.47
CA SER A 88 -3.75 -0.81 -11.46
C SER A 88 -3.50 -0.22 -10.08
N ILE A 89 -2.36 0.49 -9.99
CA ILE A 89 -1.96 1.34 -8.88
C ILE A 89 -1.69 2.74 -9.42
N ARG A 90 -2.40 3.75 -8.91
CA ARG A 90 -2.24 5.16 -9.30
C ARG A 90 -1.62 5.93 -8.14
N ILE A 91 -0.58 6.72 -8.40
CA ILE A 91 0.13 7.53 -7.41
C ILE A 91 0.00 8.99 -7.82
N SER A 92 -0.70 9.83 -7.04
CA SER A 92 -0.91 11.23 -7.40
C SER A 92 0.38 12.08 -7.35
N LYS A 93 0.40 13.17 -8.11
CA LYS A 93 1.48 14.17 -8.16
C LYS A 93 0.95 15.56 -7.82
N GLY A 94 1.79 16.36 -7.19
CA GLY A 94 1.49 17.78 -6.91
C GLY A 94 0.52 18.02 -5.76
N GLU A 95 0.18 16.98 -5.00
CA GLU A 95 -0.62 17.08 -3.77
C GLU A 95 0.31 17.15 -2.55
N ALA A 96 -0.14 17.80 -1.47
CA ALA A 96 0.61 17.89 -0.22
C ALA A 96 0.76 16.51 0.47
N GLU A 97 -0.24 15.65 0.30
CA GLU A 97 -0.25 14.27 0.74
C GLU A 97 -0.51 13.40 -0.49
N THR A 98 0.31 12.38 -0.71
CA THR A 98 0.20 11.56 -1.92
C THR A 98 -0.95 10.58 -1.78
N ARG A 99 -1.88 10.59 -2.74
CA ARG A 99 -2.95 9.62 -2.84
C ARG A 99 -2.48 8.41 -3.66
N VAL A 100 -2.71 7.23 -3.11
CA VAL A 100 -2.52 5.96 -3.80
C VAL A 100 -3.88 5.28 -3.97
N THR A 101 -4.18 4.87 -5.19
CA THR A 101 -5.39 4.12 -5.52
C THR A 101 -5.01 2.77 -6.10
N VAL A 102 -5.50 1.69 -5.51
CA VAL A 102 -5.38 0.33 -6.07
C VAL A 102 -6.76 -0.12 -6.56
N THR A 103 -6.82 -0.64 -7.78
CA THR A 103 -8.08 -1.10 -8.41
C THR A 103 -7.97 -2.59 -8.75
N ARG A 104 -9.01 -3.36 -8.42
CA ARG A 104 -9.16 -4.77 -8.79
C ARG A 104 -9.10 -4.93 -10.30
N ASP A 105 -8.59 -6.07 -10.72
CA ASP A 105 -8.76 -6.50 -12.09
C ASP A 105 -10.23 -6.76 -12.48
N SER A 106 -10.60 -6.33 -13.68
CA SER A 106 -11.94 -6.49 -14.23
C SER A 106 -11.94 -7.20 -15.57
N TRP A 107 -10.78 -7.67 -16.04
CA TRP A 107 -10.66 -8.37 -17.30
C TRP A 107 -11.06 -9.84 -17.11
N THR A 108 -11.87 -10.37 -18.02
CA THR A 108 -12.11 -11.80 -18.11
C THR A 108 -11.05 -12.38 -19.04
N TRP A 109 -10.02 -13.00 -18.49
CA TRP A 109 -8.97 -13.72 -19.20
C TRP A 109 -9.45 -15.03 -19.81
#